data_AF-A0A8E6TUZ8-F1
#
_entry.id   AF-A0A8E6TUZ8-F1
#
_cell.length_a   1.000
_cell.length_b   1.000
_cell.length_c   1.000
_cell.angle_alpha   90.00
_cell.angle_beta   90.00
_cell.angle_gamma   90.00
#
_symmetry.space_group_name_H-M   'P 1'
#
loop_
_entity.id
_entity.type
_entity.pdbx_description
1 polymer ?
#
loop_
_entity_poly.entity_id
_entity_poly.type
_entity_poly.pdbx_seq_one_letter_code
_entity_poly.pdbx_strand_id
1 'polypeptide(L)'
;MQNIKHFTPYEPESPAFPGAAYLKSEDGQDWYECQKRFADETLKFTYDDNGVITCITRDVSGLWPYNRSVAEVPDTEENRRADISGGWQFKDGKIVQRVYSPEELHKKAEAEKVRRLAEAESAIAPLARAVKLNIATDEEIKRLEAWELYSVMVNRVDTSKLDWPDKPAINDWQD
;
A
#
# COMPACT_ATOMS: atom_id res chain seq x y z
N MET A 1 17.87 5.68 20.59
CA MET A 1 17.12 5.60 19.34
C MET A 1 16.00 6.61 19.40
N GLN A 2 15.91 7.47 18.40
CA GLN A 2 14.86 8.48 18.28
C GLN A 2 13.52 7.86 17.89
N ASN A 3 12.45 8.41 18.46
CA ASN A 3 11.08 8.24 18.00
C ASN A 3 10.34 9.55 18.28
N ILE A 4 10.15 10.35 17.24
CA ILE A 4 9.60 11.70 17.31
C ILE A 4 8.27 11.69 16.55
N LYS A 5 7.21 12.11 17.24
CA LYS A 5 5.86 11.85 16.80
C LYS A 5 5.23 13.04 16.12
N HIS A 6 4.46 12.73 15.09
CA HIS A 6 3.38 13.55 14.57
C HIS A 6 3.81 14.99 14.21
N PHE A 7 4.57 15.10 13.12
CA PHE A 7 5.03 16.37 12.57
C PHE A 7 3.90 17.07 11.79
N THR A 8 3.67 18.34 12.11
CA THR A 8 2.66 19.19 11.46
C THR A 8 3.27 20.52 11.02
N PRO A 9 2.70 21.20 10.00
CA PRO A 9 3.17 22.50 9.56
C PRO A 9 3.14 23.55 10.67
N TYR A 10 4.15 24.42 10.68
CA TYR A 10 4.14 25.60 11.52
C TYR A 10 4.99 26.72 10.90
N GLU A 11 4.87 27.93 11.45
CA GLU A 11 5.72 29.07 11.10
C GLU A 11 6.69 29.36 12.26
N PRO A 12 8.01 29.24 12.07
CA PRO A 12 8.99 29.60 13.10
C PRO A 12 9.12 31.13 13.22
N GLU A 13 9.32 31.61 14.45
CA GLU A 13 9.58 33.05 14.70
C GLU A 13 10.88 33.53 14.04
N SER A 14 11.89 32.66 13.95
CA SER A 14 13.17 32.92 13.31
C SER A 14 13.55 31.74 12.41
N PRO A 15 13.12 31.73 11.13
CA PRO A 15 13.39 30.63 10.21
C PRO A 15 14.89 30.54 9.88
N ALA A 16 15.47 29.36 10.07
CA ALA A 16 16.85 29.07 9.66
C ALA A 16 17.07 29.14 8.13
N PHE A 17 16.01 28.92 7.36
CA PHE A 17 15.95 28.83 5.90
C PHE A 17 14.75 29.65 5.41
N PRO A 18 14.95 30.94 5.10
CA PRO A 18 13.89 31.81 4.62
C PRO A 18 13.16 31.22 3.39
N GLY A 19 11.83 31.13 3.45
CA GLY A 19 10.99 30.60 2.37
C GLY A 19 10.83 29.07 2.33
N ALA A 20 11.48 28.33 3.23
CA ALA A 20 11.27 26.89 3.38
C ALA A 20 9.96 26.60 4.12
N ALA A 21 9.38 25.42 3.87
CA ALA A 21 8.30 24.88 4.69
C ALA A 21 8.89 24.27 5.97
N TYR A 22 8.18 24.43 7.09
CA TYR A 22 8.63 23.98 8.40
C TYR A 22 7.65 23.01 9.02
N LEU A 23 8.18 22.03 9.75
CA LEU A 23 7.40 21.02 10.46
C LEU A 23 7.83 20.96 11.92
N LYS A 24 6.84 20.82 12.81
CA LYS A 24 7.05 20.67 14.25
C LYS A 24 6.37 19.41 14.75
N SER A 25 7.05 18.65 15.58
CA SER A 25 6.49 17.46 16.25
C SER A 25 5.40 17.84 17.25
N GLU A 26 4.64 16.84 17.72
CA GLU A 26 3.59 17.04 18.74
C GLU A 26 4.12 17.63 20.05
N ASP A 27 5.38 17.34 20.39
CA ASP A 27 6.06 17.86 21.58
C ASP A 27 6.86 19.15 21.30
N GLY A 28 6.66 19.77 20.14
CA GLY A 28 7.11 21.13 19.87
C GLY A 28 8.52 21.24 19.26
N GLN A 29 9.11 20.16 18.77
CA GLN A 29 10.46 20.17 18.20
C GLN A 29 10.44 20.42 16.69
N ASP A 30 11.32 21.31 16.21
CA ASP A 30 11.49 21.57 14.79
C ASP A 30 12.15 20.39 14.07
N TRP A 31 11.63 20.02 12.90
CA TRP A 31 12.13 18.90 12.11
C TRP A 31 13.60 19.03 11.70
N TYR A 32 14.03 20.22 11.25
CA TYR A 32 15.41 20.41 10.81
C TYR A 32 16.39 20.32 11.98
N GLU A 33 16.00 20.78 13.17
CA GLU A 33 16.78 20.59 14.39
C GLU A 33 16.77 19.12 14.86
N CYS A 34 15.65 18.41 14.72
CA CYS A 34 15.55 16.99 15.07
C CYS A 34 16.54 16.10 14.29
N GLN A 35 16.86 16.43 13.03
CA GLN A 35 17.74 15.61 12.18
C GLN A 35 19.10 15.33 12.84
N LYS A 36 19.65 16.30 13.58
CA LYS A 36 20.94 16.19 14.29
C LYS A 36 20.96 15.14 15.42
N ARG A 37 19.78 14.67 15.84
CA ARG A 37 19.62 13.73 16.96
C ARG A 37 19.59 12.26 16.53
N PHE A 38 19.52 11.99 15.23
CA PHE A 38 19.54 10.65 14.66
C PHE A 38 20.99 10.18 14.50
N ALA A 39 21.23 8.89 14.76
CA ALA A 39 22.57 8.32 14.61
C ALA A 39 22.89 8.03 13.14
N ASP A 40 24.16 8.11 12.72
CA ASP A 40 24.53 7.90 11.30
C ASP A 40 24.24 6.46 10.84
N GLU A 41 24.63 5.47 11.65
CA GLU A 41 24.58 4.03 11.32
C GLU A 41 23.26 3.32 11.70
N THR A 42 22.13 4.02 11.58
CA THR A 42 20.78 3.48 11.84
C THR A 42 19.89 3.54 10.59
N LEU A 43 18.85 2.71 10.57
CA LEU A 43 17.73 2.88 9.64
C LEU A 43 16.76 3.90 10.24
N LYS A 44 16.37 4.88 9.44
CA LYS A 44 15.34 5.88 9.77
C LYS A 44 14.15 5.64 8.87
N PHE A 45 12.97 5.88 9.40
CA PHE A 45 11.73 5.67 8.65
C PHE A 45 10.63 6.60 9.12
N THR A 46 9.73 6.93 8.22
CA THR A 46 8.47 7.59 8.54
C THR A 46 7.37 6.55 8.76
N TYR A 47 6.45 6.82 9.67
CA TYR A 47 5.26 6.00 9.86
C TYR A 47 4.00 6.85 10.11
N ASP A 48 2.84 6.29 9.75
CA ASP A 48 1.52 6.94 9.91
C ASP A 48 0.90 6.68 11.30
N ASP A 49 -0.30 7.19 11.56
CA ASP A 49 -0.97 7.07 12.87
C ASP A 49 -1.32 5.62 13.23
N ASN A 50 -1.36 4.72 12.25
CA ASN A 50 -1.56 3.28 12.47
C ASN A 50 -0.23 2.53 12.63
N GLY A 51 0.90 3.25 12.69
CA GLY A 51 2.23 2.68 12.76
C GLY A 51 2.75 2.20 11.41
N VAL A 52 2.04 2.35 10.30
CA VAL A 52 2.45 1.79 9.00
C VAL A 52 3.67 2.53 8.47
N ILE A 53 4.71 1.79 8.11
CA ILE A 53 5.96 2.35 7.57
C ILE A 53 5.72 2.86 6.16
N THR A 54 6.13 4.10 5.90
CA THR A 54 5.84 4.83 4.64
C THR A 54 7.09 5.25 3.88
N CYS A 55 8.25 5.32 4.53
CA CYS A 55 9.54 5.60 3.92
C CYS A 55 10.64 4.95 4.77
N ILE A 56 11.74 4.50 4.17
CA ILE A 56 12.92 3.96 4.85
C ILE A 56 14.17 4.56 4.21
N THR A 57 15.11 5.03 5.02
CA THR A 57 16.37 5.63 4.55
C THR A 57 17.47 5.45 5.60
N ARG A 58 18.73 5.63 5.18
CA ARG A 58 19.87 5.82 6.09
C ARG A 58 20.19 7.29 6.31
N ASP A 59 19.81 8.14 5.36
CA ASP A 59 19.99 9.59 5.41
C ASP A 59 18.68 10.24 5.87
N VAL A 60 18.68 10.74 7.11
CA VAL A 60 17.52 11.39 7.72
C VAL A 60 17.12 12.69 7.02
N SER A 61 18.08 13.37 6.37
CA SER A 61 17.82 14.65 5.70
C SER A 61 16.94 14.51 4.46
N GLY A 62 16.87 13.30 3.88
CA GLY A 62 15.97 12.97 2.78
C GLY A 62 14.50 12.78 3.19
N LEU A 63 14.17 12.85 4.48
CA LEU A 63 12.79 12.70 4.95
C LEU A 63 12.05 14.04 5.00
N TRP A 64 10.79 14.00 4.57
CA TRP A 64 9.83 15.08 4.74
C TRP A 64 8.58 14.55 5.49
N PRO A 65 8.58 14.57 6.83
CA PRO A 65 7.60 13.85 7.63
C PRO A 65 6.27 14.59 7.81
N TYR A 66 5.75 15.26 6.77
CA TYR A 66 4.47 15.95 6.85
C TYR A 66 3.33 15.01 7.27
N ASN A 67 2.67 15.30 8.39
CA ASN A 67 1.65 14.47 9.03
C ASN A 67 2.11 13.03 9.30
N ARG A 68 3.38 12.86 9.67
CA ARG A 68 3.98 11.56 9.98
C ARG A 68 4.83 11.65 11.24
N SER A 69 5.16 10.49 11.78
CA SER A 69 6.18 10.34 12.82
C SER A 69 7.48 9.82 12.20
N VAL A 70 8.62 10.05 12.86
CA VAL A 70 9.94 9.57 12.44
C VAL A 70 10.59 8.79 13.57
N ALA A 71 11.04 7.58 13.29
CA ALA A 71 11.81 6.78 14.24
C ALA A 71 13.06 6.19 13.59
N GLU A 72 13.96 5.71 14.44
CA GLU A 72 15.12 4.94 14.02
C GLU A 72 15.24 3.61 14.75
N VAL A 73 15.83 2.63 14.07
CA VAL A 73 16.19 1.32 14.59
C VAL A 73 17.60 0.93 14.14
N PRO A 74 18.26 -0.04 14.80
CA PRO A 74 19.58 -0.47 14.37
C PRO A 74 19.48 -1.10 12.98
N ASP A 75 20.50 -0.90 12.16
CA ASP A 75 20.54 -1.43 10.81
C ASP A 75 20.95 -2.92 10.78
N THR A 76 20.00 -3.78 11.12
CA THR A 76 20.15 -5.24 11.13
C THR A 76 19.53 -5.88 9.90
N GLU A 77 19.91 -7.12 9.59
CA GLU A 77 19.26 -7.90 8.54
C GLU A 77 17.75 -8.08 8.78
N GLU A 78 17.32 -8.18 10.03
CA GLU A 78 15.90 -8.28 10.41
C GLU A 78 15.14 -7.00 10.04
N ASN A 79 15.64 -5.82 10.44
CA ASN A 79 14.98 -4.55 10.14
C ASN A 79 15.02 -4.20 8.64
N ARG A 80 16.05 -4.66 7.92
CA ARG A 80 16.17 -4.52 6.46
C ARG A 80 15.16 -5.33 5.65
N ARG A 81 14.41 -6.26 6.28
CA ARG A 81 13.30 -6.96 5.61
C ARG A 81 12.10 -6.06 5.39
N ALA A 82 12.00 -4.96 6.14
CA ALA A 82 10.92 -4.01 6.01
C ALA A 82 10.96 -3.31 4.65
N ASP A 83 9.79 -3.14 4.07
CA ASP A 83 9.57 -2.37 2.86
C ASP A 83 8.46 -1.34 3.07
N ILE A 84 8.18 -0.56 2.01
CA ILE A 84 7.19 0.53 2.01
C ILE A 84 5.88 0.14 1.31
N SER A 85 5.61 -1.15 1.10
CA SER A 85 4.39 -1.67 0.46
C SER A 85 3.13 -1.56 1.35
N GLY A 86 3.29 -1.10 2.60
CA GLY A 86 2.24 -1.02 3.61
C GLY A 86 2.03 -2.32 4.41
N GLY A 87 2.90 -3.33 4.20
CA GLY A 87 2.91 -4.60 4.93
C GLY A 87 3.67 -4.59 6.26
N TRP A 88 4.31 -3.48 6.61
CA TRP A 88 5.15 -3.34 7.81
C TRP A 88 4.66 -2.20 8.70
N GLN A 89 4.76 -2.41 10.02
CA GLN A 89 4.37 -1.43 11.03
C GLN A 89 5.47 -1.26 12.08
N PHE A 90 5.58 -0.06 12.63
CA PHE A 90 6.36 0.22 13.82
C PHE A 90 5.46 0.17 15.05
N LYS A 91 5.73 -0.79 15.93
CA LYS A 91 4.92 -1.04 17.12
C LYS A 91 5.83 -1.40 18.29
N ASP A 92 5.61 -0.75 19.44
CA ASP A 92 6.35 -1.01 20.68
C ASP A 92 7.88 -0.95 20.52
N GLY A 93 8.36 -0.01 19.71
CA GLY A 93 9.79 0.19 19.45
C GLY A 93 10.41 -0.77 18.43
N LYS A 94 9.61 -1.58 17.73
CA LYS A 94 10.09 -2.59 16.77
C LYS A 94 9.38 -2.46 15.42
N ILE A 95 10.09 -2.80 14.35
CA ILE A 95 9.48 -3.05 13.05
C ILE A 95 8.94 -4.47 13.04
N VAL A 96 7.65 -4.63 12.78
CA VAL A 96 6.97 -5.92 12.73
C VAL A 96 6.09 -5.99 11.49
N GLN A 97 5.74 -7.20 11.06
CA GLN A 97 4.73 -7.37 10.02
C GLN A 97 3.40 -6.80 10.51
N ARG A 98 2.71 -6.10 9.62
CA ARG A 98 1.42 -5.49 9.91
C ARG A 98 0.37 -6.56 10.13
N VAL A 99 -0.36 -6.44 11.22
CA VAL A 99 -1.56 -7.22 11.49
C VAL A 99 -2.75 -6.33 11.14
N TYR A 100 -3.50 -6.73 10.12
CA TYR A 100 -4.69 -6.00 9.68
C TYR A 100 -5.87 -6.29 10.62
N SER A 101 -6.65 -5.26 10.92
CA SER A 101 -7.93 -5.44 11.60
C SER A 101 -8.92 -6.21 10.73
N PRO A 102 -9.94 -6.88 11.32
CA PRO A 102 -10.99 -7.54 10.56
C PRO A 102 -11.69 -6.59 9.55
N GLU A 103 -11.87 -5.32 9.91
CA GLU A 103 -12.48 -4.32 9.02
C GLU A 103 -11.59 -4.01 7.81
N GLU A 104 -10.28 -3.84 8.02
CA GLU A 104 -9.34 -3.62 6.91
C GLU A 104 -9.23 -4.83 6.00
N LEU A 105 -9.22 -6.05 6.58
CA LEU A 105 -9.24 -7.29 5.80
C LEU A 105 -10.51 -7.37 4.95
N HIS A 106 -11.66 -7.05 5.53
CA HIS A 106 -12.93 -7.02 4.80
C HIS A 106 -12.93 -5.98 3.67
N LYS A 107 -12.47 -4.74 3.94
CA LYS A 107 -12.33 -3.71 2.89
C LYS A 107 -11.40 -4.14 1.76
N LYS A 108 -10.27 -4.79 2.07
CA LYS A 108 -9.36 -5.34 1.07
C LYS A 108 -10.01 -6.45 0.24
N ALA A 109 -10.76 -7.33 0.90
CA ALA A 109 -11.48 -8.42 0.24
C ALA A 109 -12.55 -7.89 -0.72
N GLU A 110 -13.32 -6.88 -0.31
CA GLU A 110 -14.31 -6.21 -1.19
C GLU A 110 -13.63 -5.48 -2.35
N ALA A 111 -12.53 -4.77 -2.10
CA ALA A 111 -11.78 -4.12 -3.17
C ALA A 111 -11.23 -5.12 -4.20
N GLU A 112 -10.74 -6.27 -3.74
CA GLU A 112 -10.26 -7.35 -4.61
C GLU A 112 -11.43 -7.99 -5.39
N LYS A 113 -12.61 -8.14 -4.79
CA LYS A 113 -13.84 -8.59 -5.46
C LYS A 113 -14.18 -7.67 -6.63
N VAL A 114 -14.23 -6.36 -6.36
CA VAL A 114 -14.53 -5.34 -7.37
C VAL A 114 -13.49 -5.37 -8.50
N ARG A 115 -12.20 -5.49 -8.17
CA ARG A 115 -11.12 -5.57 -9.15
C ARG A 115 -11.27 -6.79 -10.07
N ARG A 116 -11.57 -7.96 -9.51
CA ARG A 116 -11.78 -9.21 -10.27
C ARG A 116 -13.02 -9.16 -11.15
N LEU A 117 -14.11 -8.56 -10.67
CA LEU A 117 -15.30 -8.33 -11.48
C LEU A 117 -15.00 -7.40 -12.66
N ALA A 118 -14.28 -6.29 -12.41
CA ALA A 118 -13.89 -5.37 -13.49
C ALA A 118 -13.00 -6.06 -14.55
N GLU A 119 -12.07 -6.92 -14.11
CA GLU A 119 -11.24 -7.73 -15.01
C GLU A 119 -12.10 -8.69 -15.85
N ALA A 120 -13.06 -9.38 -15.22
CA ALA A 120 -13.98 -10.27 -15.92
C ALA A 120 -14.84 -9.51 -16.95
N GLU A 121 -15.41 -8.36 -16.58
CA GLU A 121 -16.19 -7.52 -17.50
C GLU A 121 -15.35 -7.03 -18.68
N SER A 122 -14.07 -6.70 -18.46
CA SER A 122 -13.15 -6.32 -19.54
C SER A 122 -12.90 -7.46 -20.53
N ALA A 123 -12.93 -8.72 -20.09
CA ALA A 123 -12.78 -9.89 -20.96
C ALA A 123 -14.11 -10.26 -21.65
N ILE A 124 -15.24 -10.19 -20.92
CA ILE A 124 -16.58 -10.53 -21.42
C ILE A 124 -17.01 -9.56 -22.52
N ALA A 125 -16.80 -8.25 -22.35
CA ALA A 125 -17.32 -7.23 -23.24
C ALA A 125 -16.99 -7.42 -24.75
N PRO A 126 -15.73 -7.69 -25.17
CA PRO A 126 -15.43 -7.97 -26.57
C PRO A 126 -16.00 -9.32 -27.05
N LEU A 127 -15.93 -10.37 -26.23
CA LEU A 127 -16.41 -11.72 -26.60
C LEU A 127 -17.94 -11.73 -26.80
N ALA A 128 -18.68 -11.11 -25.90
CA ALA A 128 -20.13 -10.95 -26.00
C ALA A 128 -20.54 -10.16 -27.26
N ARG A 129 -19.73 -9.18 -27.68
CA ARG A 129 -19.95 -8.45 -28.94
C ARG A 129 -19.73 -9.35 -30.15
N ALA A 130 -18.67 -10.16 -30.18
CA ALA A 130 -18.41 -11.10 -31.27
C ALA A 130 -19.57 -12.11 -31.43
N VAL A 131 -20.09 -12.64 -30.32
CA VAL A 131 -21.26 -13.52 -30.31
C VAL A 131 -22.50 -12.77 -30.83
N LYS A 132 -22.78 -11.57 -30.32
CA LYS A 132 -23.91 -10.75 -30.77
C LYS A 132 -23.88 -10.43 -32.27
N LEU A 133 -22.67 -10.24 -32.83
CA LEU A 133 -22.46 -9.98 -34.25
C LEU A 133 -22.45 -11.26 -35.10
N ASN A 134 -22.57 -12.45 -34.49
CA ASN A 134 -22.47 -13.76 -35.12
C ASN A 134 -21.13 -13.98 -35.85
N ILE A 135 -20.04 -13.42 -35.31
CA ILE A 135 -18.67 -13.58 -35.85
C ILE A 135 -17.72 -14.27 -34.86
N ALA A 136 -18.22 -14.69 -33.70
CA ALA A 136 -17.41 -15.40 -32.71
C ALA A 136 -17.01 -16.79 -33.20
N THR A 137 -15.77 -17.16 -32.90
CA THR A 137 -15.24 -18.51 -33.03
C THR A 137 -15.71 -19.41 -31.87
N ASP A 138 -15.62 -20.74 -32.06
CA ASP A 138 -15.93 -21.70 -30.99
C ASP A 138 -15.05 -21.50 -29.73
N GLU A 139 -13.81 -21.03 -29.90
CA GLU A 139 -12.92 -20.72 -28.78
C GLU A 139 -13.36 -19.46 -28.03
N GLU A 140 -13.77 -18.40 -28.76
CA GLU A 140 -14.31 -17.19 -28.14
C GLU A 140 -15.60 -17.46 -27.36
N ILE A 141 -16.47 -18.35 -27.86
CA ILE A 141 -17.68 -18.79 -27.15
C ILE A 141 -17.30 -19.50 -25.84
N LYS A 142 -16.38 -20.47 -25.88
CA LYS A 142 -15.91 -21.17 -24.66
C LYS A 142 -15.27 -20.21 -23.65
N ARG A 143 -14.50 -19.23 -24.14
CA ARG A 143 -13.90 -18.19 -23.28
C ARG A 143 -14.97 -17.30 -22.65
N LEU A 144 -15.99 -16.90 -23.41
CA LEU A 144 -17.10 -16.12 -22.89
C LEU A 144 -17.80 -16.85 -21.74
N GLU A 145 -18.17 -18.11 -21.94
CA GLU A 145 -18.81 -18.95 -20.92
C GLU A 145 -17.94 -19.07 -19.66
N ALA A 146 -16.63 -19.27 -19.82
CA ALA A 146 -15.70 -19.37 -18.70
C ALA A 146 -15.59 -18.05 -17.91
N TRP A 147 -15.52 -16.91 -18.59
CA TRP A 147 -15.45 -15.60 -17.94
C TRP A 147 -16.76 -15.17 -17.28
N GLU A 148 -17.91 -15.48 -17.89
CA GLU A 148 -19.23 -15.25 -17.28
C GLU A 148 -19.43 -16.13 -16.04
N LEU A 149 -19.06 -17.41 -16.10
CA LEU A 149 -19.08 -18.28 -14.94
C LEU A 149 -18.17 -17.74 -13.82
N TYR A 150 -16.95 -17.33 -14.18
CA TYR A 150 -16.01 -16.73 -13.25
C TYR A 150 -16.58 -15.47 -12.57
N SER A 151 -17.16 -14.53 -13.34
CA SER A 151 -17.71 -13.28 -12.77
C SER A 151 -18.83 -13.57 -11.77
N VAL A 152 -19.71 -14.52 -12.09
CA VAL A 152 -20.77 -14.97 -11.19
C VAL A 152 -20.21 -15.62 -9.92
N MET A 153 -19.18 -16.47 -10.05
CA MET A 153 -18.53 -17.10 -8.91
C MET A 153 -17.84 -16.07 -8.01
N VAL A 154 -17.09 -15.13 -8.57
CA VAL A 154 -16.47 -14.01 -7.83
C VAL A 154 -17.54 -13.20 -7.10
N ASN A 155 -18.66 -12.88 -7.75
CA ASN A 155 -19.73 -12.11 -7.12
C ASN A 155 -20.37 -12.85 -5.92
N ARG A 156 -20.33 -14.18 -5.91
CA ARG A 156 -20.85 -15.02 -4.83
C ARG A 156 -19.86 -15.27 -3.69
N VAL A 157 -18.58 -14.91 -3.86
CA VAL A 157 -17.58 -15.08 -2.80
C VAL A 157 -18.02 -14.30 -1.56
N ASP A 158 -18.06 -15.03 -0.43
CA ASP A 158 -18.16 -14.50 0.92
C ASP A 158 -16.78 -13.94 1.30
N THR A 159 -16.66 -12.63 1.39
CA THR A 159 -15.39 -11.94 1.63
C THR A 159 -14.86 -12.12 3.05
N SER A 160 -15.59 -12.82 3.93
CA SER A 160 -15.07 -13.31 5.21
C SER A 160 -14.26 -14.61 5.07
N LYS A 161 -14.41 -15.34 3.96
CA LYS A 161 -13.69 -16.58 3.62
C LYS A 161 -13.05 -16.41 2.26
N LEU A 162 -11.77 -16.03 2.24
CA LEU A 162 -11.02 -15.66 1.03
C LEU A 162 -10.66 -16.86 0.15
N ASP A 163 -11.68 -17.50 -0.43
CA ASP A 163 -11.56 -18.57 -1.41
C ASP A 163 -11.99 -18.02 -2.78
N TRP A 164 -11.01 -17.47 -3.52
CA TRP A 164 -11.27 -16.89 -4.82
C TRP A 164 -11.34 -17.99 -5.88
N PRO A 165 -12.31 -17.96 -6.81
CA PRO A 165 -12.29 -18.88 -7.94
C PRO A 165 -11.03 -18.65 -8.79
N ASP A 166 -10.56 -19.72 -9.40
CA ASP A 166 -9.46 -19.67 -10.36
C ASP A 166 -9.86 -18.83 -11.57
N LYS A 167 -8.92 -18.00 -12.04
CA LYS A 167 -9.15 -17.21 -13.24
C LYS A 167 -9.20 -18.14 -14.46
N PRO A 168 -10.10 -17.89 -15.43
CA PRO A 168 -10.06 -18.58 -16.71
C PRO A 168 -8.68 -18.42 -17.36
N ALA A 169 -8.15 -19.50 -17.94
CA ALA A 169 -6.90 -19.44 -18.67
C ALA A 169 -7.05 -18.45 -19.84
N ILE A 170 -6.18 -17.46 -19.88
CA ILE A 170 -5.97 -16.63 -21.05
C ILE A 170 -5.09 -17.49 -21.94
N ASN A 171 -5.65 -18.21 -22.91
CA ASN A 171 -4.80 -18.67 -24.02
C ASN A 171 -4.22 -17.39 -24.63
N ASP A 172 -2.90 -17.22 -24.47
CA ASP A 172 -2.15 -16.07 -24.92
C ASP A 172 -2.45 -15.84 -26.40
N TRP A 173 -2.91 -14.63 -26.72
CA TRP A 173 -2.87 -14.11 -28.09
C TRP A 173 -1.41 -13.79 -28.44
N GLN A 174 -0.57 -14.81 -28.56
CA GLN A 174 0.72 -14.74 -29.23
C GLN A 174 0.82 -15.88 -30.23
N ASP A 175 0.35 -15.60 -31.45
CA ASP A 175 1.14 -15.73 -32.69
C ASP A 175 0.44 -14.95 -33.82
#